data_AF-Q5M7G2-F1
#
_entry.id   AF-Q5M7G2-F1
#
_cell.length_a   1.000
_cell.length_b   1.000
_cell.length_c   1.000
_cell.angle_alpha   90.00
_cell.angle_beta   90.00
_cell.angle_gamma   90.00
#
_symmetry.space_group_name_H-M   'P 1'
#
loop_
_entity.id
_entity.type
_entity.pdbx_description
1 polymer ?
#
loop_
_entity_poly.entity_id
_entity_poly.type
_entity_poly.pdbx_seq_one_letter_code
_entity_poly.pdbx_strand_id
1 'polypeptide(L)'
;MVMISCSKKTLGGDFTVVQEERNKSRECFYLFEMDSSLACPPEESHLSVGSILLIVFAVLVAVYIVGGFLYQRFVVGAKGMEQFPNITFWQELGNLMADGCDFVCRSRPRTSDTAYRGVGDDQLAEEPEERDDHLLPM
;
A
#
# COMPACT_ATOMS: atom_id res chain seq x y z
N MET A 1 41.26 -8.95 -27.05
CA MET A 1 40.19 -8.11 -26.49
C MET A 1 39.95 -8.57 -25.06
N VAL A 2 39.71 -7.64 -24.14
CA VAL A 2 39.43 -7.96 -22.73
C VAL A 2 38.04 -7.45 -22.40
N MET A 3 37.18 -8.34 -21.89
CA MET A 3 35.84 -8.05 -21.43
C MET A 3 35.85 -8.05 -19.90
N ILE A 4 35.31 -7.00 -19.28
CA ILE A 4 35.19 -6.91 -17.83
C ILE A 4 33.71 -7.06 -17.49
N SER A 5 33.37 -8.13 -16.79
CA SER A 5 32.00 -8.44 -16.37
C SER A 5 31.77 -8.00 -14.92
N CYS A 6 30.57 -7.51 -14.62
CA CYS A 6 30.18 -7.16 -13.26
C CYS A 6 29.85 -8.44 -12.48
N SER A 7 30.65 -8.71 -11.45
CA SER A 7 30.37 -9.76 -10.47
C SER A 7 30.50 -9.21 -9.06
N LYS A 8 29.38 -9.17 -8.32
CA LYS A 8 29.35 -8.72 -6.92
C LYS A 8 30.13 -9.64 -5.95
N LYS A 9 30.62 -10.79 -6.42
CA LYS A 9 31.24 -11.83 -5.59
C LYS A 9 32.76 -11.69 -5.45
N THR A 10 33.42 -11.03 -6.40
CA THR A 10 34.88 -11.01 -6.51
C THR A 10 35.39 -9.60 -6.76
N LEU A 11 36.36 -9.14 -5.96
CA LEU A 11 36.96 -7.81 -6.13
C LEU A 11 37.82 -7.74 -7.39
N GLY A 12 38.50 -8.84 -7.70
CA GLY A 12 39.21 -9.08 -8.95
C GLY A 12 39.29 -10.57 -9.20
N GLY A 13 38.63 -11.03 -10.25
CA GLY A 13 38.68 -12.41 -10.72
C GLY A 13 39.94 -12.69 -11.53
N ASP A 14 40.21 -13.97 -11.74
CA ASP A 14 41.25 -14.42 -12.66
C ASP A 14 40.82 -14.16 -14.13
N PHE A 15 41.80 -14.04 -15.03
CA PHE A 15 41.52 -13.87 -16.45
C PHE A 15 41.19 -15.22 -17.09
N THR A 16 39.93 -15.39 -17.52
CA THR A 16 39.51 -16.61 -18.22
C THR A 16 39.53 -16.38 -19.73
N VAL A 17 39.98 -17.39 -20.49
CA VAL A 17 39.94 -17.34 -21.96
C VAL A 17 38.58 -17.84 -22.40
N VAL A 18 37.77 -16.97 -22.99
CA VAL A 18 36.43 -17.31 -23.49
C VAL A 18 36.51 -17.79 -24.92
N GLN A 19 37.30 -17.11 -25.75
CA GLN A 19 37.38 -17.43 -27.18
C GLN A 19 38.78 -17.19 -27.74
N GLU A 20 39.26 -18.17 -28.49
CA GLU A 20 40.49 -18.10 -29.26
C GLU A 20 40.21 -18.50 -30.71
N GLU A 21 40.40 -17.57 -31.65
CA GLU A 21 40.30 -17.87 -33.08
C GLU A 21 41.70 -17.95 -33.67
N ARG A 22 42.22 -19.17 -33.73
CA ARG A 22 43.55 -19.52 -34.26
C ARG A 22 43.53 -20.08 -35.68
N ASN A 23 42.36 -20.35 -36.24
CA ASN A 23 42.22 -21.09 -37.50
C ASN A 23 42.33 -20.21 -38.76
N LYS A 24 42.40 -18.87 -38.61
CA LYS A 24 42.46 -17.91 -39.72
C LYS A 24 43.91 -17.48 -39.97
N SER A 25 44.33 -17.40 -41.24
CA SER A 25 45.69 -17.00 -41.62
C SER A 25 45.98 -15.50 -41.46
N ARG A 26 44.94 -14.69 -41.30
CA ARG A 26 44.98 -13.25 -41.02
C ARG A 26 43.86 -12.93 -40.02
N GLU A 27 44.13 -12.02 -39.08
CA GLU A 27 43.20 -11.56 -38.02
C GLU A 27 42.94 -12.59 -36.88
N CYS A 28 43.99 -13.08 -36.22
CA CYS A 28 43.84 -13.87 -35.00
C CYS A 28 43.41 -12.97 -33.83
N PHE A 29 42.44 -13.42 -33.01
CA PHE A 29 42.07 -12.71 -31.78
C PHE A 29 41.89 -13.66 -30.60
N TYR A 30 42.16 -13.12 -29.42
CA TYR A 30 41.90 -13.74 -28.12
C TYR A 30 40.93 -12.87 -27.35
N LEU A 31 39.91 -13.48 -26.75
CA LEU A 31 38.91 -12.82 -25.93
C LEU A 31 39.05 -13.33 -24.49
N PHE A 32 39.48 -12.45 -23.61
CA PHE A 32 39.65 -12.71 -22.18
C PHE A 32 38.49 -12.08 -21.42
N GLU A 33 37.91 -12.79 -20.46
CA GLU A 33 36.89 -12.29 -19.54
C GLU A 33 37.45 -12.22 -18.12
N MET A 34 37.18 -11.10 -17.44
CA MET A 34 37.53 -10.88 -16.04
C MET A 34 36.32 -10.37 -15.28
N ASP A 35 36.05 -10.98 -14.13
CA ASP A 35 35.01 -10.55 -13.21
C ASP A 35 35.55 -9.51 -12.22
N SER A 36 34.85 -8.38 -12.04
CA SER A 36 35.17 -7.46 -10.96
C SER A 36 33.93 -6.79 -10.38
N SER A 37 33.90 -6.64 -9.06
CA SER A 37 32.87 -5.87 -8.35
C SER A 37 32.94 -4.37 -8.65
N LEU A 38 34.08 -3.86 -9.13
CA LEU A 38 34.26 -2.46 -9.52
C LEU A 38 33.61 -2.15 -10.88
N ALA A 39 33.40 -3.17 -11.71
CA ALA A 39 32.67 -3.02 -12.96
C ALA A 39 31.15 -2.95 -12.75
N CYS A 40 30.67 -3.24 -11.54
CA CYS A 40 29.27 -3.08 -11.20
C CYS A 40 28.89 -1.61 -11.03
N PRO A 41 27.73 -1.18 -11.56
CA PRO A 41 27.24 0.16 -11.28
C PRO A 41 27.03 0.32 -9.76
N PRO A 42 27.23 1.53 -9.22
CA PRO A 42 26.93 1.80 -7.82
C PRO A 42 25.47 1.46 -7.56
N GLU A 43 25.23 0.55 -6.61
CA GLU A 43 23.88 0.17 -6.24
C GLU A 43 23.34 1.24 -5.30
N GLU A 44 22.67 2.23 -5.89
CA GLU A 44 21.92 3.28 -5.19
C GLU A 44 20.77 2.62 -4.42
N SER A 45 21.06 2.02 -3.26
CA SER A 45 20.09 1.37 -2.38
C SER A 45 19.34 2.42 -1.56
N HIS A 46 18.73 3.38 -2.25
CA HIS A 46 17.92 4.41 -1.64
C HIS A 46 16.45 3.99 -1.69
N LEU A 47 15.81 3.97 -0.53
CA LEU A 47 14.35 3.87 -0.45
C LEU A 47 13.74 5.00 -1.29
N SER A 48 12.74 4.66 -2.11
CA SER A 48 12.03 5.66 -2.90
C SER A 48 11.50 6.77 -1.99
N VAL A 49 11.63 8.02 -2.41
CA VAL A 49 11.12 9.18 -1.65
C VAL A 49 9.65 8.99 -1.28
N GLY A 50 8.87 8.34 -2.14
CA GLY A 50 7.46 8.02 -1.88
C GLY A 50 7.26 7.08 -0.69
N SER A 51 8.09 6.05 -0.51
CA SER A 51 7.95 5.14 0.62
C SER A 51 8.31 5.82 1.94
N ILE A 52 9.33 6.68 1.92
CA ILE A 52 9.72 7.48 3.10
C ILE A 52 8.56 8.38 3.55
N LEU A 53 7.91 9.10 2.62
CA LEU A 53 6.76 9.95 2.93
C LEU A 53 5.58 9.17 3.51
N LEU A 54 5.27 8.00 2.93
CA LEU A 54 4.19 7.14 3.44
C LEU A 54 4.47 6.64 4.87
N ILE A 55 5.70 6.22 5.15
CA ILE A 55 6.10 5.75 6.48
C ILE A 55 5.96 6.89 7.51
N VAL A 56 6.47 8.08 7.19
CA VAL A 56 6.38 9.25 8.09
C VAL A 56 4.93 9.64 8.35
N PHE A 57 4.10 9.72 7.30
CA PHE A 57 2.69 10.03 7.44
C PHE A 57 1.97 9.00 8.31
N ALA A 58 2.20 7.70 8.09
CA ALA A 58 1.60 6.63 8.88
C ALA A 58 1.95 6.73 10.37
N VAL A 59 3.22 7.06 10.70
CA VAL A 59 3.65 7.25 12.09
C VAL A 59 2.96 8.46 12.73
N LEU A 60 2.88 9.59 12.03
CA LEU A 60 2.19 10.79 12.53
C LEU A 60 0.71 10.50 12.81
N VAL A 61 0.05 9.79 11.91
CA VAL A 61 -1.34 9.34 12.08
C VAL A 61 -1.48 8.44 13.31
N ALA A 62 -0.58 7.45 13.48
CA ALA A 62 -0.62 6.55 14.63
C ALA A 62 -0.46 7.31 15.95
N VAL A 63 0.49 8.26 16.02
CA VAL A 63 0.69 9.11 17.20
C VAL A 63 -0.52 9.99 17.47
N TYR A 64 -1.13 10.57 16.44
CA TYR A 64 -2.35 11.36 16.58
C TYR A 64 -3.52 10.54 17.13
N ILE A 65 -3.74 9.34 16.59
CA ILE A 65 -4.80 8.43 17.03
C ILE A 65 -4.56 7.99 18.47
N VAL A 66 -3.35 7.52 18.80
CA VAL A 66 -3.01 7.03 20.15
C VAL A 66 -3.05 8.18 21.16
N GLY A 67 -2.44 9.33 20.85
CA GLY A 67 -2.43 10.50 21.73
C GLY A 67 -3.83 11.06 21.95
N GLY A 68 -4.63 11.19 20.89
CA GLY A 68 -6.01 11.65 20.98
C GLY A 68 -6.92 10.68 21.73
N PHE A 69 -6.75 9.38 21.51
CA PHE A 69 -7.46 8.33 22.24
C PHE A 69 -7.12 8.36 23.74
N LEU A 70 -5.83 8.44 24.09
CA LEU A 70 -5.39 8.55 25.48
C LEU A 70 -5.94 9.83 26.13
N TYR A 71 -5.89 10.96 25.43
CA TYR A 71 -6.42 12.22 25.94
C TYR A 71 -7.93 12.16 26.21
N GLN A 72 -8.73 11.69 25.25
CA GLN A 72 -10.18 11.56 25.39
C GLN A 72 -10.57 10.52 26.46
N ARG A 73 -9.78 9.44 26.60
CA ARG A 73 -9.98 8.40 27.62
C ARG A 73 -9.67 8.89 29.02
N PHE A 74 -8.52 9.52 29.24
CA PHE A 74 -8.00 9.82 30.57
C PHE A 74 -8.40 11.20 31.08
N VAL A 75 -8.55 12.20 30.21
CA VAL A 75 -8.85 13.59 30.62
C VAL A 75 -10.35 13.87 30.54
N VAL A 76 -11.02 13.42 29.48
CA VAL A 76 -12.44 13.76 29.22
C VAL A 76 -13.39 12.66 29.73
N GLY A 77 -12.91 11.43 29.90
CA GLY A 77 -13.71 10.31 30.42
C GLY A 77 -14.82 9.83 29.48
N ALA A 78 -14.79 10.24 28.20
CA ALA A 78 -15.78 9.84 27.21
C ALA A 78 -15.73 8.32 26.96
N LYS A 79 -16.90 7.69 26.84
CA LYS A 79 -17.07 6.25 26.55
C LYS A 79 -17.87 6.09 25.28
N GLY A 80 -17.34 5.37 24.30
CA GLY A 80 -18.02 5.06 23.03
C GLY A 80 -17.22 5.50 21.80
N MET A 81 -17.89 5.58 20.65
CA MET A 81 -17.28 5.96 19.36
C MET A 81 -16.77 7.41 19.30
N GLU A 82 -17.06 8.22 20.33
CA GLU A 82 -16.57 9.59 20.50
C GLU A 82 -15.13 9.67 21.03
N GLN A 83 -14.53 8.52 21.36
CA GLN A 83 -13.14 8.40 21.83
C GLN A 83 -12.07 8.47 20.74
N PHE A 84 -12.47 8.59 19.47
CA PHE A 84 -11.55 8.86 18.38
C PHE A 84 -11.72 10.31 17.92
N PRO A 85 -10.67 11.15 17.96
CA PRO A 85 -10.75 12.50 17.46
C PRO A 85 -11.00 12.47 15.94
N ASN A 86 -12.07 13.15 15.51
CA ASN A 86 -12.50 13.27 14.10
C ASN A 86 -12.80 11.93 13.41
N ILE A 87 -13.63 11.07 14.02
CA ILE A 87 -14.01 9.76 13.45
C ILE A 87 -14.65 9.86 12.05
N THR A 88 -15.40 10.92 11.77
CA THR A 88 -16.03 11.18 10.48
C THR A 88 -15.00 11.29 9.35
N PHE A 89 -13.91 12.02 9.59
CA PHE A 89 -12.80 12.13 8.65
C PHE A 89 -12.14 10.76 8.36
N TRP A 90 -11.94 9.93 9.39
CA TRP A 90 -11.33 8.60 9.21
C TRP A 90 -12.23 7.64 8.44
N GLN A 91 -13.55 7.73 8.64
CA GLN A 91 -14.52 6.94 7.89
C GLN A 91 -14.56 7.35 6.41
N GLU A 92 -14.58 8.65 6.12
CA GLU A 92 -14.51 9.18 4.76
C GLU A 92 -13.21 8.79 4.06
N LEU A 93 -12.08 8.89 4.76
CA LEU A 93 -10.78 8.49 4.23
C LEU A 93 -10.74 6.98 3.92
N GLY A 94 -11.30 6.14 4.80
CA GLY A 94 -11.39 4.69 4.60
C GLY A 94 -12.27 4.31 3.40
N ASN A 95 -13.40 4.98 3.23
CA ASN A 95 -14.27 4.79 2.06
C ASN A 95 -13.55 5.19 0.77
N LEU A 96 -12.86 6.33 0.74
CA LEU A 96 -12.11 6.78 -0.43
C LEU A 96 -10.96 5.82 -0.78
N MET A 97 -10.29 5.25 0.22
CA MET A 97 -9.26 4.23 0.03
C MET A 97 -9.85 2.92 -0.54
N ALA A 98 -11.03 2.51 -0.08
CA ALA A 98 -11.73 1.34 -0.62
C ALA A 98 -12.14 1.56 -2.08
N ASP A 99 -12.63 2.74 -2.44
CA ASP A 99 -12.96 3.12 -3.81
C ASP A 99 -11.72 3.17 -4.71
N GLY A 100 -10.59 3.69 -4.20
CA GLY A 100 -9.31 3.66 -4.90
C GLY A 100 -8.81 2.23 -5.15
N CYS A 101 -8.98 1.34 -4.17
CA CYS A 101 -8.64 -0.07 -4.31
C CYS A 101 -9.55 -0.78 -5.33
N ASP A 102 -10.86 -0.51 -5.31
CA ASP A 102 -11.79 -1.05 -6.31
C ASP A 102 -11.43 -0.53 -7.72
N PHE A 103 -11.04 0.74 -7.87
CA PHE A 103 -10.58 1.28 -9.15
C PHE A 103 -9.30 0.61 -9.67
N VAL A 104 -8.32 0.37 -8.79
CA VAL A 104 -7.01 -0.19 -9.17
C VAL A 104 -7.06 -1.71 -9.34
N CYS A 105 -7.69 -2.43 -8.42
CA CYS A 105 -7.74 -3.90 -8.43
C CYS A 105 -8.89 -4.45 -9.28
N ARG A 106 -9.95 -3.67 -9.50
CA ARG A 106 -11.08 -4.04 -10.33
C ARG A 106 -11.08 -3.15 -11.58
N SER A 107 -10.17 -3.45 -12.49
CA SER A 107 -10.12 -2.90 -13.85
C SER A 107 -11.30 -3.35 -14.73
N ARG A 108 -12.51 -3.45 -14.18
CA ARG A 108 -13.75 -3.63 -14.93
C ARG A 108 -14.47 -2.28 -15.02
N PRO A 109 -14.89 -1.85 -16.23
CA PRO A 109 -15.73 -0.67 -16.34
C PRO A 109 -16.99 -0.92 -15.49
N ARG A 110 -17.32 0.05 -14.62
CA ARG A 110 -18.65 0.07 -13.98
C ARG A 110 -19.65 0.30 -15.10
N THR A 111 -20.15 -0.76 -15.74
CA THR A 111 -21.47 -0.69 -16.35
C THR A 111 -22.42 -0.44 -15.20
N SER A 112 -22.96 0.76 -15.19
CA SER A 112 -24.06 1.17 -14.35
C SER A 112 -25.26 0.26 -14.61
N ASP A 113 -25.31 -0.90 -13.96
CA ASP A 113 -26.57 -1.62 -13.78
C ASP A 113 -27.22 -1.11 -12.50
N THR A 114 -27.66 0.14 -12.57
CA THR A 114 -28.81 0.61 -11.81
C THR A 114 -30.05 -0.05 -12.40
N ALA A 115 -30.16 -1.37 -12.26
CA ALA A 115 -31.32 -2.13 -12.69
C ALA A 115 -31.96 -2.78 -11.44
N TYR A 116 -32.82 -1.99 -10.80
CA TYR A 116 -34.06 -2.40 -10.14
C TYR A 116 -34.02 -3.76 -9.40
N ARG A 117 -33.68 -3.73 -8.10
CA ARG A 117 -34.12 -4.78 -7.16
C ARG A 117 -35.37 -4.29 -6.44
N GLY A 118 -36.52 -4.50 -7.07
CA GLY A 118 -37.78 -4.57 -6.33
C GLY A 118 -37.80 -5.87 -5.53
N VAL A 119 -37.90 -5.76 -4.20
CA VAL A 119 -38.34 -6.84 -3.31
C VAL A 119 -38.96 -6.21 -2.05
N GLY A 120 -40.29 -6.20 -2.01
CA GLY A 120 -41.13 -6.54 -0.84
C GLY A 120 -41.08 -5.64 0.39
N ASP A 121 -41.89 -4.59 0.37
CA ASP A 121 -42.39 -3.81 1.50
C ASP A 121 -43.41 -4.58 2.38
N ASP A 122 -43.22 -5.90 2.53
CA ASP A 122 -44.16 -6.80 3.24
C ASP A 122 -43.67 -7.25 4.63
N GLN A 123 -42.67 -6.58 5.20
CA GLN A 123 -42.15 -6.98 6.53
C GLN A 123 -41.82 -5.78 7.43
N LEU A 124 -42.84 -4.97 7.73
CA LEU A 124 -42.93 -4.28 9.01
C LEU A 124 -44.37 -4.43 9.49
N ALA A 125 -44.56 -5.55 10.19
CA ALA A 125 -45.73 -5.88 10.95
C ALA A 125 -46.13 -4.73 11.89
N GLU A 126 -47.44 -4.58 12.03
CA GLU A 126 -48.15 -3.79 13.02
C GLU A 126 -47.50 -3.85 14.42
N GLU A 127 -47.21 -2.67 14.99
CA GLU A 127 -47.50 -2.34 16.40
C GLU A 127 -47.65 -0.80 16.54
N PRO A 128 -48.87 -0.25 16.72
CA PRO A 128 -49.07 1.03 17.39
C PRO A 128 -49.80 0.78 18.71
N GLU A 129 -49.05 0.53 19.79
CA GLU A 129 -49.58 0.66 21.16
C GLU A 129 -48.69 1.64 21.95
N GLU A 130 -49.01 2.92 21.86
CA GLU A 130 -48.68 3.86 22.94
C GLU A 130 -50.01 4.45 23.43
N ARG A 131 -50.65 3.67 24.31
CA ARG A 131 -51.86 4.03 25.03
C ARG A 131 -51.45 4.92 26.20
N ASP A 132 -51.63 6.22 26.03
CA ASP A 132 -51.42 7.25 27.06
C ASP A 132 -52.44 7.09 28.20
N ASP A 133 -52.08 6.27 29.19
CA ASP A 133 -52.72 6.23 30.50
C ASP A 133 -52.06 7.32 31.37
N HIS A 134 -52.58 8.56 31.46
CA HIS A 134 -52.41 9.45 32.65
C HIS A 134 -53.07 10.85 32.60
N LEU A 135 -54.34 11.02 32.20
CA LEU A 135 -55.09 12.24 32.57
C LEU A 135 -56.55 11.95 32.98
N LEU A 136 -56.74 11.72 34.28
CA LEU A 136 -57.92 12.15 35.04
C LEU A 136 -57.41 13.15 36.08
N PRO A 137 -58.13 14.26 36.37
CA PRO A 137 -59.30 14.13 37.24
C PRO A 137 -60.48 15.08 36.97
N MET A 138 -61.63 14.61 37.48
CA MET A 138 -62.87 15.27 37.95
C MET A 138 -63.73 16.08 36.97
#